data_AF-A0A925VB85-F1
#
_entry.id   AF-A0A925VB85-F1
#
_cell.length_a   1.000
_cell.length_b   1.000
_cell.length_c   1.000
_cell.angle_alpha   90.00
_cell.angle_beta   90.00
_cell.angle_gamma   90.00
#
_symmetry.space_group_name_H-M   'P 1'
#
loop_
_entity.id
_entity.type
_entity.pdbx_description
1 polymer ?
#
loop_
_entity_poly.entity_id
_entity_poly.type
_entity_poly.pdbx_seq_one_letter_code
_entity_poly.pdbx_strand_id
1 'polypeptide(L)'
;MSCAIAMAVAIALPTTATARVLEPPTTTAPAATAAPAATAEPAPAASPAAAVDMEKVKRIYAEGKTKYDTHDYSGAIAAWTEALSMLPNVAENREIRNDLFYNIATAQEKAYDIDRNPAHLRSARALLVDFVDEYKRLYQPTDEAKAEVARVKERIASLDARIAESEKNPPPTGTVNAAKQQRDARMRDVMAADPELARQYKSGRGMIIGGSVALGIGTLSLLVAATAIAEANDDDGNQRFDRNVAIGFGVVGIAAVVAGAVLVGIGVPKRKHALATARSRVVLAPTLGPTGQGRQMVGFGLSGRF
;
A
#
# COMPACT_ATOMS: atom_id res chain seq x y z
N MET A 1 -14.68 51.67 -14.79
CA MET A 1 -15.07 51.91 -13.38
C MET A 1 -14.77 50.62 -12.61
N SER A 2 -13.52 50.37 -12.24
CA SER A 2 -12.84 50.88 -11.04
C SER A 2 -13.55 50.48 -9.75
N CYS A 3 -13.10 49.41 -9.11
CA CYS A 3 -12.83 49.45 -7.68
C CYS A 3 -11.87 48.32 -7.30
N ALA A 4 -10.61 48.69 -7.05
CA ALA A 4 -9.59 47.87 -6.44
C ALA A 4 -9.79 47.87 -4.92
N ILE A 5 -9.63 46.71 -4.27
CA ILE A 5 -9.35 46.66 -2.84
C ILE A 5 -8.16 45.73 -2.64
N ALA A 6 -7.00 46.36 -2.49
CA ALA A 6 -5.81 45.79 -1.90
C ALA A 6 -5.95 45.90 -0.37
N MET A 7 -5.67 44.82 0.36
CA MET A 7 -5.31 44.90 1.76
C MET A 7 -4.19 43.91 2.06
N ALA A 8 -2.97 44.42 1.99
CA ALA A 8 -1.81 43.84 2.62
C ALA A 8 -1.83 44.23 4.10
N VAL A 9 -1.74 43.25 4.99
CA VAL A 9 -1.39 43.48 6.39
C VAL A 9 -0.18 42.61 6.70
N ALA A 10 0.97 43.28 6.75
CA ALA A 10 2.22 42.74 7.27
C ALA A 10 2.19 42.87 8.80
N ILE A 11 2.28 41.75 9.51
CA ILE A 11 2.53 41.74 10.96
C ILE A 11 3.95 41.25 11.16
N ALA A 12 4.82 42.21 11.49
CA ALA A 12 6.18 41.96 11.94
C ALA A 12 6.15 41.36 13.35
N LEU A 13 6.80 40.22 13.55
CA LEU A 13 7.02 39.65 14.87
C LEU A 13 8.44 40.00 15.37
N PRO A 14 8.61 40.30 16.66
CA PRO A 14 9.89 40.67 17.24
C PRO A 14 10.82 39.47 17.40
N THR A 15 12.02 39.60 16.86
CA THR A 15 13.21 38.80 17.18
C THR A 15 13.70 39.12 18.59
N THR A 16 13.42 38.25 19.56
CA THR A 16 14.14 38.24 20.83
C THR A 16 15.35 37.31 20.70
N ALA A 17 16.50 37.91 20.40
CA ALA A 17 17.79 37.25 20.47
C ALA A 17 18.18 37.11 21.96
N THR A 18 17.99 35.92 22.53
CA THR A 18 18.58 35.59 23.83
C THR A 18 20.04 35.22 23.61
N ALA A 19 20.94 36.18 23.88
CA ALA A 19 22.37 35.94 23.94
C ALA A 19 22.67 34.97 25.10
N ARG A 20 22.94 33.71 24.77
CA ARG A 20 23.46 32.73 25.72
C ARG A 20 24.97 32.98 25.85
N VAL A 21 25.36 33.51 27.00
CA VAL A 21 26.75 33.68 27.42
C VAL A 21 27.47 32.32 27.35
N LEU A 22 28.53 32.27 26.54
CA LEU A 22 29.50 31.19 26.49
C LEU A 22 30.37 31.27 27.74
N GLU A 23 30.15 30.36 28.68
CA GLU A 23 31.19 30.03 29.66
C GLU A 23 32.20 29.08 28.99
N PRO A 24 33.52 29.32 29.14
CA PRO A 24 34.55 28.44 28.61
C PRO A 24 34.56 27.12 29.40
N PRO A 25 34.53 25.95 28.74
CA PRO A 25 34.78 24.70 29.42
C PRO A 25 36.22 24.70 29.94
N THR A 26 36.36 24.54 31.25
CA THR A 26 37.63 24.28 31.91
C THR A 26 38.18 22.95 31.42
N THR A 27 39.19 23.03 30.56
CA THR A 27 40.01 21.92 30.08
C THR A 27 40.69 21.24 31.27
N THR A 28 40.05 20.23 31.84
CA THR A 28 40.72 19.28 32.73
C THR A 28 41.26 18.16 31.86
N ALA A 29 42.55 18.24 31.53
CA ALA A 29 43.26 17.24 30.75
C ALA A 29 43.35 15.92 31.55
N PRO A 30 42.76 14.80 31.09
CA PRO A 30 43.09 13.51 31.63
C PRO A 30 44.49 13.10 31.17
N ALA A 31 45.31 12.67 32.14
CA ALA A 31 46.64 12.16 31.94
C ALA A 31 46.67 11.08 30.85
N ALA A 32 47.54 11.28 29.87
CA ALA A 32 47.81 10.36 28.78
C ALA A 32 48.35 9.03 29.35
N THR A 33 47.47 8.06 29.51
CA THR A 33 47.86 6.65 29.62
C THR A 33 48.14 6.18 28.20
N ALA A 34 49.42 5.98 27.87
CA ALA A 34 49.87 5.49 26.58
C ALA A 34 49.21 4.13 26.30
N ALA A 35 48.23 4.12 25.41
CA ALA A 35 47.61 2.89 24.92
C ALA A 35 48.63 2.12 24.07
N PRO A 36 48.74 0.79 24.23
CA PRO A 36 49.64 -0.03 23.43
C PRO A 36 49.28 0.11 21.95
N ALA A 37 50.30 0.29 21.12
CA ALA A 37 50.18 0.35 19.66
C ALA A 37 49.48 -0.90 19.15
N ALA A 38 48.18 -0.78 18.87
CA ALA A 38 47.40 -1.81 18.22
C ALA A 38 47.95 -2.00 16.81
N THR A 39 48.54 -3.17 16.57
CA THR A 39 48.89 -3.67 15.24
C THR A 39 47.66 -3.51 14.35
N ALA A 40 47.75 -2.63 13.34
CA ALA A 40 46.67 -2.41 12.40
C ALA A 40 46.36 -3.73 11.68
N GLU A 41 45.25 -4.36 12.07
CA GLU A 41 44.70 -5.52 11.39
C GLU A 41 44.42 -5.10 9.94
N PRO A 42 44.99 -5.81 8.94
CA PRO A 42 44.84 -5.44 7.54
C PRO A 42 43.36 -5.38 7.19
N ALA A 43 42.92 -4.21 6.71
CA ALA A 43 41.54 -3.97 6.32
C ALA A 43 41.07 -5.14 5.43
N PRO A 44 39.96 -5.83 5.76
CA PRO A 44 39.49 -6.96 4.99
C PRO A 44 39.33 -6.54 3.54
N ALA A 45 40.04 -7.22 2.64
CA ALA A 45 39.94 -6.99 1.21
C ALA A 45 38.46 -7.04 0.82
N ALA A 46 37.95 -5.93 0.28
CA ALA A 46 36.55 -5.81 -0.10
C ALA A 46 36.19 -6.97 -1.03
N SER A 47 35.37 -7.91 -0.56
CA SER A 47 34.81 -8.97 -1.40
C SER A 47 34.18 -8.30 -2.62
N PRO A 48 34.48 -8.78 -3.84
CA PRO A 48 33.91 -8.22 -5.05
C PRO A 48 32.38 -8.23 -4.90
N ALA A 49 31.78 -7.04 -4.95
CA ALA A 49 30.34 -6.89 -4.85
C ALA A 49 29.69 -7.80 -5.88
N ALA A 50 28.95 -8.81 -5.43
CA ALA A 50 28.26 -9.74 -6.31
C ALA A 50 27.40 -8.93 -7.28
N ALA A 51 27.57 -9.17 -8.59
CA ALA A 51 26.79 -8.48 -9.60
C ALA A 51 25.29 -8.69 -9.34
N VAL A 52 24.54 -7.61 -9.29
CA VAL A 52 23.09 -7.63 -9.03
C VAL A 52 22.39 -8.25 -10.25
N ASP A 53 21.54 -9.24 -10.02
CA ASP A 53 20.67 -9.78 -11.06
C ASP A 53 19.50 -8.82 -11.33
N MET A 54 19.75 -7.85 -12.22
CA MET A 54 18.77 -6.82 -12.58
C MET A 54 17.52 -7.39 -13.28
N GLU A 55 17.63 -8.51 -13.98
CA GLU A 55 16.46 -9.17 -14.60
C GLU A 55 15.54 -9.77 -13.55
N LYS A 56 16.11 -10.36 -12.48
CA LYS A 56 15.32 -10.78 -11.33
C LYS A 56 14.65 -9.60 -10.62
N VAL A 57 15.35 -8.47 -10.42
CA VAL A 57 14.77 -7.26 -9.81
C VAL A 57 13.57 -6.75 -10.62
N LYS A 58 13.71 -6.62 -11.95
CA LYS A 58 12.60 -6.19 -12.84
C LYS A 58 11.39 -7.12 -12.76
N ARG A 59 11.62 -8.44 -12.75
CA ARG A 59 10.54 -9.43 -12.63
C ARG A 59 9.78 -9.29 -11.33
N ILE A 60 10.48 -9.15 -10.20
CA ILE A 60 9.87 -8.95 -8.88
C ILE A 60 9.12 -7.61 -8.82
N TYR A 61 9.68 -6.55 -9.41
CA TYR A 61 9.01 -5.25 -9.52
C TYR A 61 7.68 -5.35 -10.27
N ALA A 62 7.66 -6.03 -11.42
CA ALA A 62 6.47 -6.26 -12.23
C ALA A 62 5.42 -7.14 -11.49
N GLU A 63 5.88 -8.13 -10.73
CA GLU A 63 5.02 -8.91 -9.84
C GLU A 63 4.36 -8.02 -8.77
N GLY A 64 5.14 -7.16 -8.11
CA GLY A 64 4.62 -6.20 -7.14
C GLY A 64 3.58 -5.26 -7.74
N LYS A 65 3.83 -4.76 -8.96
CA LYS A 65 2.86 -3.94 -9.71
C LYS A 65 1.58 -4.70 -10.00
N THR A 66 1.67 -5.94 -10.47
CA THR A 66 0.49 -6.77 -10.73
C THR A 66 -0.31 -7.01 -9.44
N LYS A 67 0.35 -7.30 -8.32
CA LYS A 67 -0.32 -7.44 -7.02
C LYS A 67 -1.00 -6.15 -6.58
N TYR A 68 -0.34 -5.01 -6.73
CA TYR A 68 -0.91 -3.70 -6.45
C TYR A 68 -2.16 -3.43 -7.30
N ASP A 69 -2.09 -3.65 -8.61
CA ASP A 69 -3.20 -3.46 -9.56
C ASP A 69 -4.40 -4.38 -9.22
N THR A 70 -4.13 -5.58 -8.68
CA THR A 70 -5.15 -6.52 -8.19
C THR A 70 -5.60 -6.29 -6.74
N HIS A 71 -5.19 -5.17 -6.13
CA HIS A 71 -5.50 -4.77 -4.74
C HIS A 71 -4.94 -5.74 -3.68
N ASP A 72 -3.98 -6.60 -4.03
CA ASP A 72 -3.16 -7.34 -3.07
C ASP A 72 -1.99 -6.47 -2.61
N TYR A 73 -2.31 -5.43 -1.84
CA TYR A 73 -1.32 -4.48 -1.36
C TYR A 73 -0.28 -5.14 -0.45
N SER A 74 -0.67 -6.14 0.35
CA SER A 74 0.26 -6.93 1.16
C SER A 74 1.31 -7.64 0.33
N GLY A 75 0.88 -8.31 -0.74
CA GLY A 75 1.78 -9.00 -1.64
C GLY A 75 2.63 -8.04 -2.48
N ALA A 76 2.10 -6.86 -2.84
CA ALA A 76 2.87 -5.80 -3.50
C ALA A 76 3.99 -5.26 -2.62
N ILE A 77 3.69 -4.95 -1.35
CA ILE A 77 4.68 -4.52 -0.34
C ILE A 77 5.80 -5.54 -0.22
N ALA A 78 5.45 -6.83 -0.11
CA ALA A 78 6.43 -7.90 0.01
C ALA A 78 7.35 -7.99 -1.22
N ALA A 79 6.77 -7.99 -2.43
CA ALA A 79 7.53 -8.07 -3.67
C ALA A 79 8.46 -6.85 -3.85
N TRP A 80 7.94 -5.62 -3.69
CA TRP A 80 8.77 -4.42 -3.83
C TRP A 80 9.85 -4.31 -2.75
N THR A 81 9.59 -4.80 -1.54
CA THR A 81 10.60 -4.86 -0.47
C THR A 81 11.71 -5.86 -0.82
N GLU A 82 11.37 -7.01 -1.39
CA GLU A 82 12.36 -7.96 -1.91
C GLU A 82 13.21 -7.32 -3.01
N ALA A 83 12.59 -6.66 -3.99
CA ALA A 83 13.31 -5.94 -5.04
C ALA A 83 14.25 -4.86 -4.46
N LEU A 84 13.80 -4.09 -3.47
CA LEU A 84 14.61 -3.06 -2.80
C LEU A 84 15.81 -3.66 -2.08
N SER A 85 15.65 -4.82 -1.44
CA SER A 85 16.73 -5.51 -0.72
C SER A 85 17.85 -6.03 -1.64
N MET A 86 17.53 -6.25 -2.91
CA MET A 86 18.48 -6.71 -3.92
C MET A 86 19.32 -5.59 -4.53
N LEU A 87 18.92 -4.33 -4.36
CA LEU A 87 19.60 -3.18 -4.97
C LEU A 87 20.61 -2.58 -3.99
N PRO A 88 21.93 -2.65 -4.28
CA PRO A 88 22.95 -1.93 -3.52
C PRO A 88 22.64 -0.44 -3.46
N ASN A 89 22.97 0.15 -2.32
CA ASN A 89 22.82 1.59 -2.10
C ASN A 89 24.01 2.35 -2.73
N VAL A 90 24.00 2.41 -4.07
CA VAL A 90 24.99 3.08 -4.92
C VAL A 90 24.28 4.02 -5.90
N ALA A 91 25.01 4.99 -6.46
CA ALA A 91 24.44 6.07 -7.27
C ALA A 91 23.70 5.55 -8.52
N GLU A 92 24.14 4.43 -9.09
CA GLU A 92 23.58 3.80 -10.29
C GLU A 92 22.16 3.25 -10.06
N ASN A 93 21.84 2.84 -8.83
CA ASN A 93 20.53 2.25 -8.50
C ASN A 93 19.57 3.23 -7.83
N ARG A 94 19.99 4.48 -7.60
CA ARG A 94 19.25 5.44 -6.77
C ARG A 94 17.83 5.70 -7.27
N GLU A 95 17.65 5.82 -8.58
CA GLU A 95 16.36 6.10 -9.20
C GLU A 95 15.39 4.95 -8.96
N ILE A 96 15.84 3.71 -9.21
CA ILE A 96 15.03 2.50 -8.98
C ILE A 96 14.71 2.33 -7.49
N ARG A 97 15.66 2.60 -6.59
CA ARG A 97 15.44 2.55 -5.14
C ARG A 97 14.41 3.59 -4.70
N ASN A 98 14.51 4.82 -5.21
CA ASN A 98 13.58 5.92 -4.94
C ASN A 98 12.15 5.56 -5.37
N ASP A 99 11.98 5.00 -6.57
CA ASP A 99 10.67 4.52 -7.05
C ASP A 99 10.10 3.42 -6.14
N LEU A 100 10.95 2.48 -5.70
CA LEU A 100 10.54 1.41 -4.79
C LEU A 100 10.10 1.96 -3.42
N PHE A 101 10.82 2.93 -2.84
CA PHE A 101 10.39 3.57 -1.59
C PHE A 101 8.98 4.19 -1.74
N TYR A 102 8.76 4.94 -2.83
CA TYR A 102 7.48 5.60 -3.08
C TYR A 102 6.35 4.58 -3.31
N ASN A 103 6.61 3.53 -4.08
CA ASN A 103 5.63 2.47 -4.37
C ASN A 103 5.26 1.69 -3.11
N ILE A 104 6.24 1.30 -2.29
CA ILE A 104 5.97 0.61 -1.01
C ILE A 104 5.17 1.51 -0.08
N ALA A 105 5.57 2.78 0.09
CA ALA A 105 4.81 3.72 0.92
C ALA A 105 3.35 3.89 0.44
N THR A 106 3.15 3.98 -0.87
CA THR A 106 1.80 4.06 -1.45
C THR A 106 0.98 2.80 -1.22
N ALA A 107 1.56 1.60 -1.38
CA ALA A 107 0.88 0.35 -1.06
C ALA A 107 0.53 0.22 0.42
N GLN A 108 1.40 0.71 1.31
CA GLN A 108 1.11 0.76 2.75
C GLN A 108 -0.11 1.65 3.02
N GLU A 109 -0.19 2.85 2.43
CA GLU A 109 -1.39 3.70 2.57
C GLU A 109 -2.66 3.02 2.07
N LYS A 110 -2.59 2.32 0.94
CA LYS A 110 -3.74 1.58 0.39
C LYS A 110 -4.13 0.37 1.24
N ALA A 111 -3.17 -0.31 1.86
CA ALA A 111 -3.43 -1.36 2.83
C ALA A 111 -4.21 -0.82 4.05
N TYR A 112 -3.79 0.35 4.59
CA TYR A 112 -4.52 1.06 5.64
C TYR A 112 -5.97 1.37 5.25
N ASP A 113 -6.22 1.80 4.01
CA ASP A 113 -7.58 2.11 3.56
C ASP A 113 -8.51 0.89 3.62
N ILE A 114 -7.97 -0.33 3.53
CA ILE A 114 -8.71 -1.60 3.62
C ILE A 114 -8.91 -2.03 5.08
N ASP A 115 -7.84 -2.16 5.85
CA ASP A 115 -7.88 -2.82 7.16
C ASP A 115 -7.94 -1.85 8.36
N ARG A 116 -7.72 -0.55 8.10
CA ARG A 116 -7.66 0.54 9.07
C ARG A 116 -6.59 0.34 10.14
N ASN A 117 -5.54 -0.41 9.85
CA ASN A 117 -4.43 -0.64 10.78
C ASN A 117 -3.40 0.50 10.72
N PRO A 118 -3.29 1.35 11.75
CA PRO A 118 -2.38 2.51 11.74
C PRO A 118 -0.91 2.14 11.58
N ALA A 119 -0.52 0.87 11.83
CA ALA A 119 0.84 0.40 11.55
C ALA A 119 1.27 0.63 10.11
N HIS A 120 0.36 0.46 9.14
CA HIS A 120 0.63 0.71 7.73
C HIS A 120 1.01 2.18 7.47
N LEU A 121 0.30 3.13 8.06
CA LEU A 121 0.63 4.56 7.91
C LEU A 121 1.99 4.91 8.53
N ARG A 122 2.31 4.33 9.70
CA ARG A 122 3.62 4.54 10.33
C ARG A 122 4.75 3.98 9.47
N SER A 123 4.56 2.81 8.85
CA SER A 123 5.53 2.23 7.91
C SER A 123 5.69 3.10 6.66
N ALA A 124 4.60 3.59 6.07
CA ALA A 124 4.65 4.51 4.93
C ALA A 124 5.44 5.78 5.26
N ARG A 125 5.17 6.37 6.43
CA ARG A 125 5.87 7.55 6.93
C ARG A 125 7.38 7.30 7.07
N ALA A 126 7.77 6.20 7.71
CA ALA A 126 9.17 5.85 7.90
C ALA A 126 9.92 5.72 6.56
N LEU A 127 9.33 5.02 5.58
CA LEU A 127 9.90 4.88 4.24
C LEU A 127 10.10 6.22 3.52
N LEU A 128 9.16 7.17 3.67
CA LEU A 128 9.30 8.49 3.05
C LEU A 128 10.33 9.38 3.77
N VAL A 129 10.53 9.19 5.08
CA VAL A 129 11.62 9.85 5.81
C VAL A 129 12.97 9.33 5.29
N ASP A 130 13.12 8.01 5.19
CA ASP A 130 14.33 7.39 4.64
C ASP A 130 14.59 7.83 3.19
N PHE A 131 13.55 7.93 2.36
CA PHE A 131 13.64 8.48 1.01
C PHE A 131 14.23 9.90 1.02
N VAL A 132 13.71 10.80 1.85
CA VAL A 132 14.16 12.19 1.90
C VAL A 132 15.64 12.27 2.30
N ASP A 133 16.08 11.42 3.22
CA ASP A 133 17.46 11.41 3.68
C ASP A 133 18.41 10.78 2.65
N GLU A 134 18.02 9.68 2.00
CA GLU A 134 18.78 9.07 0.89
C GLU A 134 18.86 10.03 -0.32
N TYR A 135 17.76 10.72 -0.64
CA TYR A 135 17.69 11.70 -1.73
C TYR A 135 18.66 12.87 -1.50
N LYS A 136 18.70 13.47 -0.30
CA LYS A 136 19.65 14.56 0.00
C LYS A 136 21.11 14.12 -0.06
N ARG A 137 21.40 12.86 0.29
CA ARG A 137 22.77 12.33 0.25
C ARG A 137 23.27 12.12 -1.17
N LEU A 138 22.38 11.73 -2.07
CA LEU A 138 22.74 11.29 -3.44
C LEU A 138 22.57 12.38 -4.50
N TYR A 139 21.77 13.42 -4.24
CA TYR A 139 21.49 14.50 -5.18
C TYR A 139 22.10 15.82 -4.71
N GLN A 140 22.63 16.59 -5.67
CA GLN A 140 23.01 17.97 -5.39
C GLN A 140 21.76 18.80 -5.06
N PRO A 141 21.87 19.83 -4.20
CA PRO A 141 20.73 20.64 -3.77
C PRO A 141 20.31 21.64 -4.86
N THR A 142 19.86 21.15 -6.01
CA THR A 142 19.22 21.95 -7.06
C THR A 142 17.81 22.36 -6.64
N ASP A 143 17.20 23.29 -7.36
CA ASP A 143 15.85 23.74 -7.02
C ASP A 143 14.79 22.66 -7.28
N GLU A 144 15.00 21.80 -8.28
CA GLU A 144 14.18 20.61 -8.53
C GLU A 144 14.28 19.61 -7.38
N ALA A 145 15.50 19.34 -6.90
CA ALA A 145 15.73 18.45 -5.76
C ALA A 145 15.06 18.97 -4.47
N LYS A 146 15.13 20.29 -4.23
CA LYS A 146 14.43 20.92 -3.10
C LYS A 146 12.92 20.82 -3.25
N ALA A 147 12.39 21.02 -4.46
CA ALA A 147 10.96 20.90 -4.74
C ALA A 147 10.47 19.47 -4.48
N GLU A 148 11.23 18.46 -4.90
CA GLU A 148 10.89 17.06 -4.64
C GLU A 148 10.87 16.73 -3.14
N VAL A 149 11.91 17.13 -2.42
CA VAL A 149 11.97 16.97 -0.96
C VAL A 149 10.81 17.69 -0.27
N ALA A 150 10.42 18.88 -0.75
CA ALA A 150 9.27 19.60 -0.21
C ALA A 150 7.96 18.83 -0.42
N ARG A 151 7.70 18.31 -1.63
CA ARG A 151 6.52 17.48 -1.93
C ARG A 151 6.43 16.26 -1.02
N VAL A 152 7.55 15.56 -0.82
CA VAL A 152 7.56 14.37 0.04
C VAL A 152 7.36 14.74 1.52
N LYS A 153 7.90 15.86 1.99
CA LYS A 153 7.63 16.37 3.34
C LYS A 153 6.17 16.74 3.58
N GLU A 154 5.50 17.33 2.59
CA GLU A 154 4.06 17.58 2.67
C GLU A 154 3.27 16.27 2.80
N ARG A 155 3.66 15.24 2.03
CA ARG A 155 3.07 13.89 2.16
C ARG A 155 3.31 13.28 3.54
N ILE A 156 4.52 13.41 4.10
CA ILE A 156 4.83 12.97 5.47
C ILE A 156 3.93 13.68 6.49
N ALA A 157 3.74 15.00 6.37
CA ALA A 157 2.85 15.75 7.25
C ALA A 157 1.38 15.29 7.14
N SER A 158 0.92 14.95 5.93
CA SER A 158 -0.40 14.35 5.72
C SER A 158 -0.53 12.99 6.40
N LEU A 159 0.50 12.14 6.32
CA LEU A 159 0.54 10.86 7.03
C LEU A 159 0.51 11.05 8.54
N ASP A 160 1.25 12.02 9.08
CA ASP A 160 1.23 12.36 10.51
C ASP A 160 -0.17 12.74 10.99
N ALA A 161 -0.90 13.54 10.20
CA ALA A 161 -2.29 13.88 10.51
C ALA A 161 -3.21 12.64 10.49
N ARG A 162 -3.10 11.77 9.48
CA ARG A 162 -3.89 10.53 9.38
C ARG A 162 -3.58 9.54 10.50
N ILE A 163 -2.31 9.42 10.90
CA ILE A 163 -1.89 8.60 12.05
C ILE A 163 -2.57 9.14 13.31
N ALA A 164 -2.43 10.43 13.60
CA ALA A 164 -3.04 11.04 14.79
C ALA A 164 -4.57 10.89 14.81
N GLU A 165 -5.25 11.02 13.67
CA GLU A 165 -6.69 10.78 13.56
C GLU A 165 -7.07 9.32 13.83
N SER A 166 -6.33 8.38 13.24
CA SER A 166 -6.57 6.93 13.42
C SER A 166 -6.33 6.46 14.86
N GLU A 167 -5.43 7.11 15.58
CA GLU A 167 -5.13 6.81 16.98
C GLU A 167 -6.18 7.42 17.92
N LYS A 168 -6.75 8.58 17.59
CA LYS A 168 -7.89 9.17 18.32
C LYS A 168 -9.16 8.34 18.14
N ASN A 169 -9.35 7.78 16.94
CA ASN A 169 -10.51 6.98 16.58
C ASN A 169 -10.05 5.56 16.20
N PRO A 170 -9.52 4.76 17.15
CA PRO A 170 -9.05 3.42 16.82
C PRO A 170 -10.20 2.63 16.19
N PRO A 171 -9.94 1.86 15.11
CA PRO A 171 -10.96 1.00 14.57
C PRO A 171 -11.49 0.12 15.71
N PRO A 172 -12.80 -0.16 15.80
CA PRO A 172 -13.35 -0.96 16.89
C PRO A 172 -12.64 -2.33 16.91
N THR A 173 -11.67 -2.47 17.82
CA THR A 173 -10.63 -3.51 17.80
C THR A 173 -11.16 -4.89 18.17
N GLY A 174 -12.47 -5.05 18.39
CA GLY A 174 -13.07 -6.29 18.88
C GLY A 174 -14.12 -6.94 17.99
N THR A 175 -14.73 -6.26 17.02
CA THR A 175 -15.95 -6.79 16.38
C THR A 175 -15.81 -7.07 14.90
N VAL A 176 -15.06 -6.28 14.13
CA VAL A 176 -15.02 -6.48 12.67
C VAL A 176 -14.23 -7.72 12.31
N ASN A 177 -13.07 -7.96 12.94
CA ASN A 177 -12.30 -9.18 12.70
C ASN A 177 -12.93 -10.39 13.39
N ALA A 178 -13.44 -10.29 14.62
CA ALA A 178 -14.11 -11.42 15.25
C ALA A 178 -15.39 -11.83 14.51
N ALA A 179 -16.23 -10.87 14.10
CA ALA A 179 -17.45 -11.17 13.34
C ALA A 179 -17.14 -11.64 11.92
N LYS A 180 -16.12 -11.08 11.25
CA LYS A 180 -15.67 -11.57 9.93
C LYS A 180 -15.06 -12.96 10.05
N GLN A 181 -14.18 -13.21 11.01
CA GLN A 181 -13.61 -14.52 11.30
C GLN A 181 -14.70 -15.53 11.68
N GLN A 182 -15.67 -15.15 12.50
CA GLN A 182 -16.80 -16.00 12.88
C GLN A 182 -17.71 -16.27 11.67
N ARG A 183 -17.93 -15.28 10.80
CA ARG A 183 -18.72 -15.43 9.57
C ARG A 183 -17.98 -16.32 8.56
N ASP A 184 -16.66 -16.17 8.43
CA ASP A 184 -15.80 -16.98 7.58
C ASP A 184 -15.66 -18.41 8.11
N ALA A 185 -15.56 -18.59 9.43
CA ALA A 185 -15.57 -19.90 10.09
C ALA A 185 -16.91 -20.62 9.87
N ARG A 186 -18.04 -19.97 10.15
CA ARG A 186 -19.38 -20.53 9.87
C ARG A 186 -19.55 -20.88 8.40
N MET A 187 -19.07 -20.02 7.51
CA MET A 187 -19.13 -20.27 6.06
C MET A 187 -18.29 -21.49 5.68
N ARG A 188 -17.11 -21.65 6.31
CA ARG A 188 -16.22 -22.81 6.12
C ARG A 188 -16.89 -24.10 6.59
N ASP A 189 -17.57 -24.08 7.74
CA ASP A 189 -18.29 -25.24 8.28
C ASP A 189 -19.45 -25.65 7.34
N VAL A 190 -20.21 -24.67 6.83
CA VAL A 190 -21.28 -24.91 5.84
C VAL A 190 -20.72 -25.48 4.54
N MET A 191 -19.56 -25.02 4.07
CA MET A 191 -18.89 -25.55 2.88
C MET A 191 -18.29 -26.94 3.09
N ALA A 192 -17.85 -27.26 4.32
CA ALA A 192 -17.37 -28.59 4.65
C ALA A 192 -18.52 -29.61 4.69
N ALA A 193 -19.71 -29.19 5.16
CA ALA A 193 -20.91 -30.02 5.18
C ALA A 193 -21.54 -30.25 3.80
N ASP A 194 -21.31 -29.35 2.83
CA ASP A 194 -21.83 -29.48 1.46
C ASP A 194 -20.74 -29.20 0.40
N PRO A 195 -20.10 -30.26 -0.13
CA PRO A 195 -19.07 -30.13 -1.17
C PRO A 195 -19.57 -29.52 -2.49
N GLU A 196 -20.87 -29.64 -2.80
CA GLU A 196 -21.44 -29.06 -4.01
C GLU A 196 -21.55 -27.54 -3.88
N LEU A 197 -22.05 -27.07 -2.73
CA LEU A 197 -22.12 -25.65 -2.40
C LEU A 197 -20.71 -25.02 -2.37
N ALA A 198 -19.70 -25.75 -1.87
CA ALA A 198 -18.31 -25.31 -1.90
C ALA A 198 -17.80 -25.09 -3.34
N ARG A 199 -18.13 -25.99 -4.30
CA ARG A 199 -17.76 -25.83 -5.72
C ARG A 199 -18.46 -24.62 -6.35
N GLN A 200 -19.76 -24.44 -6.08
CA GLN A 200 -20.52 -23.31 -6.59
C GLN A 200 -19.98 -21.97 -6.04
N TYR A 201 -19.66 -21.91 -4.75
CA TYR A 201 -19.06 -20.73 -4.14
C TYR A 201 -17.67 -20.43 -4.69
N LYS A 202 -16.80 -21.45 -4.83
CA LYS A 202 -15.43 -21.29 -5.34
C LYS A 202 -15.44 -20.81 -6.80
N SER A 203 -16.32 -21.35 -7.64
CA SER A 203 -16.48 -20.90 -9.04
C SER A 203 -17.00 -19.47 -9.15
N GLY A 204 -17.99 -19.08 -8.32
CA GLY A 204 -18.48 -17.71 -8.27
C GLY A 204 -17.42 -16.69 -7.80
N ARG A 205 -16.62 -17.06 -6.79
CA ARG A 205 -15.52 -16.21 -6.30
C ARG A 205 -14.44 -16.01 -7.36
N GLY A 206 -14.08 -17.07 -8.10
CA GLY A 206 -13.12 -16.98 -9.20
C GLY A 206 -13.58 -16.04 -10.32
N MET A 207 -14.86 -16.09 -10.71
CA MET A 207 -15.42 -15.18 -11.71
C MET A 207 -15.46 -13.72 -11.27
N ILE A 208 -15.80 -13.45 -10.00
CA ILE A 208 -15.79 -12.07 -9.48
C ILE A 208 -14.36 -11.53 -9.45
N ILE A 209 -13.40 -12.27 -8.89
CA ILE A 209 -11.99 -11.83 -8.82
C ILE A 209 -11.43 -11.63 -10.23
N GLY A 210 -11.58 -12.63 -11.11
CA GLY A 210 -11.11 -12.54 -12.50
C GLY A 210 -11.78 -11.40 -13.27
N GLY A 211 -13.08 -11.18 -13.05
CA GLY A 211 -13.82 -10.09 -13.67
C GLY A 211 -13.41 -8.71 -13.17
N SER A 212 -13.15 -8.56 -11.86
CA SER A 212 -12.65 -7.31 -11.27
C SER A 212 -11.26 -6.95 -11.78
N VAL A 213 -10.36 -7.92 -11.90
CA VAL A 213 -9.02 -7.72 -12.45
C VAL A 213 -9.08 -7.35 -13.94
N ALA A 214 -9.90 -8.04 -14.73
CA ALA A 214 -10.09 -7.73 -16.14
C ALA A 214 -10.69 -6.33 -16.36
N LEU A 215 -11.64 -5.91 -15.50
CA LEU A 215 -12.16 -4.55 -15.49
C LEU A 215 -11.08 -3.52 -15.16
N GLY A 216 -10.26 -3.76 -14.12
CA GLY A 216 -9.18 -2.85 -13.72
C GLY A 216 -8.11 -2.68 -14.81
N ILE A 217 -7.68 -3.77 -15.44
CA ILE A 217 -6.71 -3.72 -16.55
C ILE A 217 -7.34 -3.04 -17.77
N GLY A 218 -8.60 -3.36 -18.08
CA GLY A 218 -9.31 -2.81 -19.22
C GLY A 218 -9.57 -1.31 -19.10
N THR A 219 -9.96 -0.81 -17.93
CA THR A 219 -10.17 0.63 -17.69
C THR A 219 -8.86 1.41 -17.70
N LEU A 220 -7.78 0.85 -17.16
CA LEU A 220 -6.46 1.47 -17.23
C LEU A 220 -5.97 1.57 -18.68
N SER A 221 -6.17 0.51 -19.48
CA SER A 221 -5.81 0.49 -20.90
C SER A 221 -6.60 1.50 -21.71
N LEU A 222 -7.89 1.69 -21.40
CA LEU A 222 -8.74 2.71 -22.00
C LEU A 222 -8.30 4.14 -21.63
N LEU A 223 -7.88 4.37 -20.38
CA LEU A 223 -7.34 5.67 -19.96
C LEU A 223 -6.05 6.01 -20.69
N VAL A 224 -5.10 5.06 -20.78
CA VAL A 224 -3.84 5.25 -21.52
C VAL A 224 -4.11 5.49 -23.02
N ALA A 225 -5.06 4.77 -23.61
CA ALA A 225 -5.47 5.02 -24.99
C ALA A 225 -6.11 6.40 -25.16
N ALA A 226 -6.94 6.85 -24.22
CA ALA A 226 -7.59 8.16 -24.26
C ALA A 226 -6.58 9.31 -24.12
N THR A 227 -5.57 9.19 -23.24
CA THR A 227 -4.52 10.20 -23.10
C THR A 227 -3.64 10.27 -24.35
N ALA A 228 -3.26 9.11 -24.91
CA ALA A 228 -2.49 9.08 -26.16
C ALA A 228 -3.26 9.69 -27.36
N ILE A 229 -4.59 9.53 -27.40
CA ILE A 229 -5.43 10.18 -28.43
C ILE A 229 -5.55 11.69 -28.19
N ALA A 230 -5.59 12.14 -26.94
CA ALA A 230 -5.63 13.57 -26.61
C ALA A 230 -4.32 14.28 -26.97
N GLU A 231 -3.17 13.68 -26.64
CA GLU A 231 -1.84 14.21 -26.95
C GLU A 231 -1.54 14.18 -28.46
N ALA A 232 -2.05 13.19 -29.19
CA ALA A 232 -1.90 13.11 -30.65
C ALA A 232 -2.61 14.23 -31.43
N ASN A 233 -3.46 15.04 -30.79
CA ASN A 233 -4.12 16.18 -31.43
C ASN A 233 -3.35 17.51 -31.28
N ASP A 234 -2.33 17.57 -30.43
CA ASP A 234 -1.61 18.82 -30.11
C ASP A 234 -0.19 18.91 -30.74
N ASP A 235 0.29 17.90 -31.47
CA ASP A 235 1.71 17.84 -31.88
C ASP A 235 1.95 17.64 -33.39
N ASP A 236 2.75 18.54 -33.97
CA ASP A 236 3.15 18.59 -35.37
C ASP A 236 4.20 17.50 -35.71
N GLY A 237 3.72 16.34 -36.17
CA GLY A 237 4.28 15.71 -37.37
C GLY A 237 5.36 14.62 -37.28
N ASN A 238 5.89 14.22 -36.11
CA ASN A 238 7.00 13.23 -36.09
C ASN A 238 6.82 11.93 -35.26
N GLN A 239 5.62 11.61 -34.74
CA GLN A 239 5.41 10.40 -33.92
C GLN A 239 4.67 9.26 -34.65
N ARG A 240 5.23 8.73 -35.74
CA ARG A 240 4.62 7.58 -36.46
C ARG A 240 4.75 6.23 -35.73
N PHE A 241 5.56 6.14 -34.67
CA PHE A 241 5.80 4.88 -33.95
C PHE A 241 4.74 4.57 -32.87
N ASP A 242 4.03 5.57 -32.34
CA ASP A 242 3.08 5.38 -31.22
C ASP A 242 1.65 5.03 -31.61
N ARG A 243 1.24 5.31 -32.85
CA ARG A 243 -0.17 5.14 -33.26
C ARG A 243 -0.62 3.67 -33.33
N ASN A 244 0.27 2.76 -33.70
CA ASN A 244 -0.05 1.32 -33.78
C ASN A 244 -0.11 0.66 -32.39
N VAL A 245 0.69 1.15 -31.45
CA VAL A 245 0.68 0.69 -30.05
C VAL A 245 -0.60 1.15 -29.36
N ALA A 246 -0.99 2.43 -29.53
CA ALA A 246 -2.24 2.98 -29.00
C ALA A 246 -3.49 2.25 -29.54
N ILE A 247 -3.53 1.94 -30.85
CA ILE A 247 -4.65 1.18 -31.46
C ILE A 247 -4.68 -0.26 -30.95
N GLY A 248 -3.52 -0.91 -30.74
CA GLY A 248 -3.43 -2.24 -30.17
C GLY A 248 -3.95 -2.33 -28.73
N PHE A 249 -3.60 -1.36 -27.88
CA PHE A 249 -4.09 -1.29 -26.49
C PHE A 249 -5.58 -0.96 -26.40
N GLY A 250 -6.12 -0.15 -27.31
CA GLY A 250 -7.54 0.21 -27.32
C GLY A 250 -8.47 -0.99 -27.55
N VAL A 251 -8.16 -1.86 -28.52
CA VAL A 251 -9.00 -3.03 -28.84
C VAL A 251 -8.93 -4.09 -27.74
N VAL A 252 -7.72 -4.35 -27.20
CA VAL A 252 -7.54 -5.31 -26.10
C VAL A 252 -8.20 -4.80 -24.81
N GLY A 253 -8.12 -3.49 -24.54
CA GLY A 253 -8.75 -2.85 -23.38
C GLY A 253 -10.27 -3.00 -23.38
N ILE A 254 -10.94 -2.72 -24.50
CA ILE A 254 -12.40 -2.85 -24.61
C ILE A 254 -12.84 -4.31 -24.43
N ALA A 255 -12.16 -5.26 -25.07
CA ALA A 255 -12.46 -6.68 -24.91
C ALA A 255 -12.31 -7.15 -23.45
N ALA A 256 -11.27 -6.67 -22.75
CA ALA A 256 -11.05 -6.97 -21.33
C ALA A 256 -12.15 -6.36 -20.42
N VAL A 257 -12.59 -5.12 -20.68
CA VAL A 257 -13.71 -4.51 -19.94
C VAL A 257 -15.01 -5.29 -20.14
N VAL A 258 -15.35 -5.64 -21.39
CA VAL A 258 -16.58 -6.39 -21.69
C VAL A 258 -16.54 -7.78 -21.05
N ALA A 259 -15.43 -8.51 -21.21
CA ALA A 259 -15.25 -9.81 -20.59
C ALA A 259 -15.31 -9.73 -19.06
N GLY A 260 -14.68 -8.71 -18.48
CA GLY A 260 -14.71 -8.45 -17.04
C GLY A 260 -16.12 -8.15 -16.53
N ALA A 261 -16.87 -7.29 -17.22
CA ALA A 261 -18.25 -6.95 -16.89
C ALA A 261 -19.18 -8.17 -16.96
N VAL A 262 -19.04 -9.02 -17.99
CA VAL A 262 -19.81 -10.27 -18.13
C VAL A 262 -19.49 -11.24 -16.99
N LEU A 263 -18.21 -11.42 -16.66
CA LEU A 263 -17.77 -12.29 -15.55
C LEU A 263 -18.32 -11.82 -14.19
N VAL A 264 -18.28 -10.52 -13.91
CA VAL A 264 -18.90 -9.95 -12.69
C VAL A 264 -20.42 -10.13 -12.72
N GLY A 265 -21.06 -9.85 -13.86
CA GLY A 265 -22.50 -9.95 -14.06
C GLY A 265 -23.05 -11.37 -13.84
N ILE A 266 -22.30 -12.41 -14.24
CA ILE A 266 -22.66 -13.82 -13.99
C ILE A 266 -22.24 -14.26 -12.57
N GLY A 267 -21.09 -13.80 -12.09
CA GLY A 267 -20.51 -14.21 -10.80
C GLY A 267 -21.32 -13.73 -9.58
N VAL A 268 -21.81 -12.48 -9.61
CA VAL A 268 -22.58 -11.88 -8.51
C VAL A 268 -23.89 -12.65 -8.20
N PRO A 269 -24.80 -12.94 -9.16
CA PRO A 269 -26.03 -13.66 -8.89
C PRO A 269 -25.74 -15.10 -8.44
N LYS A 270 -24.78 -15.81 -9.06
CA LYS A 270 -24.38 -17.16 -8.59
C LYS A 270 -23.92 -17.17 -7.14
N ARG A 271 -23.10 -16.19 -6.74
CA ARG A 271 -22.66 -16.06 -5.34
C ARG A 271 -23.82 -15.71 -4.41
N LYS A 272 -24.72 -14.81 -4.83
CA LYS A 272 -25.91 -14.46 -4.03
C LYS A 272 -26.81 -15.68 -3.81
N HIS A 273 -27.04 -16.50 -4.84
CA HIS A 273 -27.80 -17.74 -4.71
C HIS A 273 -27.12 -18.73 -3.76
N ALA A 274 -25.82 -18.98 -3.93
CA ALA A 274 -25.08 -19.87 -3.02
C ALA A 274 -25.14 -19.38 -1.56
N LEU A 275 -25.01 -18.08 -1.33
CA LEU A 275 -25.13 -17.49 0.01
C LEU A 275 -26.55 -17.55 0.56
N ALA A 276 -27.57 -17.39 -0.26
CA ALA A 276 -28.97 -17.53 0.14
C ALA A 276 -29.29 -18.97 0.56
N THR A 277 -28.83 -19.95 -0.24
CA THR A 277 -28.96 -21.39 0.08
C THR A 277 -28.17 -21.76 1.33
N ALA A 278 -26.97 -21.21 1.52
CA ALA A 278 -26.19 -21.40 2.75
C ALA A 278 -26.95 -20.86 3.97
N ARG A 279 -27.54 -19.66 3.87
CA ARG A 279 -28.28 -19.02 4.97
C ARG A 279 -29.55 -19.79 5.33
N SER A 280 -30.31 -20.30 4.36
CA SER A 280 -31.54 -21.06 4.66
C SER A 280 -31.27 -22.37 5.40
N ARG A 281 -30.08 -22.96 5.21
CA ARG A 281 -29.68 -24.21 5.90
C ARG A 281 -29.13 -24.00 7.31
N VAL A 282 -28.61 -22.81 7.62
CA VAL A 282 -28.06 -22.48 8.95
C VAL A 282 -29.15 -22.26 10.02
N VAL A 283 -30.44 -22.20 9.64
CA VAL A 283 -31.52 -21.77 10.54
C VAL A 283 -32.07 -22.89 11.46
N LEU A 284 -31.72 -24.17 11.29
CA LEU A 284 -32.42 -25.26 12.01
C LEU A 284 -31.51 -26.38 12.54
N ALA A 285 -30.37 -26.05 13.16
CA ALA A 285 -29.69 -27.00 14.04
C ALA A 285 -30.07 -26.67 15.49
N PRO A 286 -30.96 -27.43 16.16
CA PRO A 286 -31.14 -27.29 17.60
C PRO A 286 -29.78 -27.53 18.25
N THR A 287 -29.18 -26.48 18.81
CA THR A 287 -27.93 -26.61 19.54
C THR A 287 -28.25 -27.30 20.85
N LEU A 288 -28.16 -28.63 20.87
CA LEU A 288 -28.07 -29.40 22.11
C LEU A 288 -26.69 -29.09 22.71
N GLY A 289 -26.57 -27.92 23.33
CA GLY A 289 -25.39 -27.55 24.09
C GLY A 289 -25.21 -28.56 25.24
N PRO A 290 -23.97 -28.99 25.56
CA PRO A 290 -23.72 -29.86 26.69
C PRO A 290 -24.25 -29.16 27.94
N THR A 291 -25.36 -29.69 28.44
CA THR A 291 -26.00 -29.28 29.67
C THR A 291 -25.04 -29.67 30.78
N GLY A 292 -24.21 -28.71 31.18
CA GLY A 292 -23.50 -28.78 32.44
C GLY A 292 -24.51 -29.13 33.53
N GLN A 293 -24.21 -30.22 34.24
CA GLN A 293 -25.03 -30.86 35.24
C GLN A 293 -25.78 -29.85 36.13
N GLY A 294 -27.10 -30.04 36.25
CA GLY A 294 -27.83 -29.56 37.42
C GLY A 294 -28.88 -28.47 37.22
N ARG A 295 -29.73 -28.56 36.19
CA ARG A 295 -31.17 -28.25 36.31
C ARG A 295 -31.86 -28.44 34.96
N GLN A 296 -32.74 -29.43 34.88
CA GLN A 296 -33.64 -29.61 33.76
C GLN A 296 -34.68 -28.49 33.78
N MET A 297 -34.51 -27.50 32.91
CA MET A 297 -35.63 -26.71 32.41
C MET A 297 -35.68 -26.90 30.90
N VAL A 298 -36.73 -27.58 30.43
CA VAL A 298 -37.09 -27.63 29.01
C VAL A 298 -37.65 -26.25 28.66
N GLY A 299 -36.76 -25.33 28.29
CA GLY A 299 -37.11 -24.00 27.82
C GLY A 299 -36.81 -23.87 26.33
N PHE A 300 -37.83 -23.54 25.53
CA PHE A 300 -37.61 -23.06 24.16
C PHE A 300 -36.98 -21.66 24.22
N GLY A 301 -35.65 -21.59 24.23
CA GLY A 301 -34.90 -20.35 24.22
C GLY A 301 -34.68 -19.85 22.80
N LEU A 302 -35.42 -18.81 22.40
CA LEU A 302 -35.13 -18.05 21.18
C LEU A 302 -33.97 -17.08 21.48
N SER A 303 -32.72 -17.54 21.33
CA SER A 303 -31.55 -16.67 21.54
C SER A 303 -31.30 -15.81 20.29
N GLY A 304 -31.94 -14.64 20.22
CA GLY A 304 -31.53 -13.54 19.36
C GLY A 304 -30.79 -12.49 20.18
N ARG A 305 -29.49 -12.30 19.93
CA ARG A 305 -28.79 -11.08 20.36
C ARG A 305 -29.16 -9.98 19.37
N PHE A 306 -29.91 -8.97 19.82
CA PHE A 306 -30.00 -7.67 19.16
C PHE A 306 -28.76 -6.85 19.51
#